data_AF-A0A1B8ELP7-F1
#
_entry.id   AF-A0A1B8ELP7-F1
#
_cell.length_a   1.000
_cell.length_b   1.000
_cell.length_c   1.000
_cell.angle_alpha   90.00
_cell.angle_beta   90.00
_cell.angle_gamma   90.00
#
_symmetry.space_group_name_H-M   'P 1'
#
loop_
_entity.id
_entity.type
_entity.pdbx_description
1 polymer ?
#
loop_
_entity_poly.entity_id
_entity_poly.type
_entity_poly.pdbx_seq_one_letter_code
_entity_poly.pdbx_strand_id
1 'polypeptide(L)'
;MAPIPSSQTPRLILYHQTHHTPSGDHVPLLPLLKTPLTHLILAAIHLNGHPTTPHLTLNDHDPSHPRNETLFAELRALKRGGIKVLGMLGGAALGSFKVLDGEEREFERYYKLLYDFIRSEQLDGLDLDVEEKMSLPGVIRLIDRLRSDFGGGFIITLAPVATALATRDPRANLSGFDYADLESERGREIAWYNAQFYCGWGDVRTPTGR
;
A
#
# COMPACT_ATOMS: atom_id res chain seq x y z
N MET A 1 24.20 3.01 10.31
CA MET A 1 24.12 4.36 9.71
C MET A 1 22.66 4.77 9.81
N ALA A 2 22.33 5.86 10.48
CA ALA A 2 20.94 6.35 10.55
C ALA A 2 20.45 6.75 9.14
N PRO A 3 19.16 6.58 8.80
CA PRO A 3 18.64 7.00 7.51
C PRO A 3 18.82 8.52 7.38
N ILE A 4 19.28 8.96 6.20
CA ILE A 4 19.32 10.38 5.85
C ILE A 4 17.85 10.84 5.76
N PRO A 5 17.39 11.80 6.58
CA PRO A 5 16.02 12.29 6.49
C PRO A 5 15.77 12.82 5.08
N SER A 6 14.72 12.33 4.41
CA SER A 6 14.25 12.99 3.19
C SER A 6 13.77 14.40 3.53
N SER A 7 13.98 15.35 2.63
CA SER A 7 13.74 16.78 2.80
C SER A 7 12.27 17.21 2.91
N GLN A 8 11.32 16.27 3.05
CA GLN A 8 9.88 16.55 3.15
C GLN A 8 9.29 15.88 4.39
N THR A 9 9.70 16.37 5.56
CA THR A 9 8.91 16.25 6.78
C THR A 9 8.34 17.63 7.13
N PRO A 10 7.09 17.71 7.62
CA PRO A 10 6.16 16.59 7.79
C PRO A 10 5.53 16.12 6.46
N ARG A 11 5.23 14.82 6.35
CA ARG A 11 4.39 14.28 5.28
C ARG A 11 2.93 14.47 5.66
N LEU A 12 2.06 14.76 4.69
CA LEU A 12 0.62 14.66 4.82
C LEU A 12 0.14 13.64 3.78
N ILE A 13 -0.44 12.55 4.26
CA ILE A 13 -0.80 11.37 3.46
C ILE A 13 -2.31 11.18 3.56
N LEU A 14 -2.97 11.01 2.42
CA LEU A 14 -4.40 10.72 2.35
C LEU A 14 -4.62 9.39 1.62
N TYR A 15 -5.23 8.43 2.31
CA TYR A 15 -5.77 7.24 1.68
C TYR A 15 -7.11 7.59 1.02
N HIS A 16 -7.26 7.22 -0.25
CA HIS A 16 -8.49 7.40 -1.01
C HIS A 16 -8.98 6.01 -1.44
N GLN A 17 -9.90 5.44 -0.64
CA GLN A 17 -10.49 4.13 -0.89
C GLN A 17 -11.91 4.21 -1.47
N THR A 18 -12.72 5.13 -0.95
CA THR A 18 -14.07 5.37 -1.45
C THR A 18 -14.02 6.33 -2.64
N HIS A 19 -13.90 5.77 -3.84
CA HIS A 19 -13.77 6.53 -5.09
C HIS A 19 -15.08 7.13 -5.59
N HIS A 20 -16.21 6.53 -5.21
CA HIS A 20 -17.53 6.95 -5.64
C HIS A 20 -18.46 7.02 -4.43
N THR A 21 -19.42 7.94 -4.48
CA THR A 21 -20.51 8.02 -3.50
C THR A 21 -21.39 6.77 -3.59
N PRO A 22 -22.28 6.53 -2.61
CA PRO A 22 -23.28 5.47 -2.70
C PRO A 22 -24.20 5.56 -3.93
N SER A 23 -24.41 6.76 -4.48
CA SER A 23 -25.15 6.97 -5.74
C SER A 23 -24.34 6.66 -7.00
N GLY A 24 -23.04 6.37 -6.86
CA GLY A 24 -22.13 6.05 -7.96
C GLY A 24 -21.37 7.26 -8.52
N ASP A 25 -21.56 8.45 -7.95
CA ASP A 25 -20.88 9.66 -8.42
C ASP A 25 -19.40 9.67 -8.01
N HIS A 26 -18.52 10.09 -8.91
CA HIS A 26 -17.08 10.22 -8.63
C HIS A 26 -16.82 11.22 -7.49
N VAL A 27 -15.95 10.85 -6.55
CA VAL A 27 -15.49 11.73 -5.46
C VAL A 27 -14.29 12.54 -5.94
N PRO A 28 -14.39 13.87 -6.10
CA PRO A 28 -13.34 14.67 -6.73
C PRO A 28 -12.06 14.76 -5.91
N LEU A 29 -10.92 14.61 -6.58
CA LEU A 29 -9.57 14.72 -6.01
C LEU A 29 -8.90 16.07 -6.27
N LEU A 30 -9.30 16.80 -7.32
CA LEU A 30 -8.66 18.06 -7.70
C LEU A 30 -8.66 19.15 -6.60
N PRO A 31 -9.62 19.24 -5.66
CA PRO A 31 -9.51 20.16 -4.54
C PRO A 31 -8.25 19.97 -3.70
N LEU A 32 -7.67 18.76 -3.67
CA LEU A 32 -6.45 18.45 -2.93
C LEU A 32 -5.22 19.21 -3.43
N LEU A 33 -5.20 19.67 -4.69
CA LEU A 33 -4.13 20.52 -5.24
C LEU A 33 -3.97 21.86 -4.48
N LYS A 34 -4.97 22.27 -3.69
CA LYS A 34 -4.96 23.51 -2.90
C LYS A 34 -4.60 23.26 -1.43
N THR A 35 -4.14 22.06 -1.10
CA THR A 35 -3.83 21.62 0.27
C THR A 35 -2.33 21.32 0.39
N PRO A 36 -1.77 21.18 1.62
CA PRO A 36 -0.37 20.79 1.80
C PRO A 36 -0.14 19.28 1.63
N LEU A 37 -1.05 18.55 0.96
CA LEU A 37 -0.94 17.11 0.75
C LEU A 37 0.36 16.77 0.02
N THR A 38 1.12 15.80 0.54
CA THR A 38 2.36 15.35 -0.11
C THR A 38 2.19 14.03 -0.83
N HIS A 39 1.36 13.13 -0.29
CA HIS A 39 1.08 11.82 -0.88
C HIS A 39 -0.41 11.52 -0.87
N LEU A 40 -0.91 10.94 -1.96
CA LEU A 40 -2.19 10.27 -2.01
C LEU A 40 -1.95 8.77 -2.24
N ILE A 41 -2.66 7.93 -1.50
CA ILE A 41 -2.60 6.47 -1.64
C ILE A 41 -3.94 5.99 -2.17
N LEU A 42 -3.95 5.51 -3.41
CA LEU A 42 -5.11 4.93 -4.08
C LEU A 42 -5.39 3.54 -3.52
N ALA A 43 -6.55 3.32 -2.92
CA ALA A 43 -6.89 2.06 -2.26
C ALA A 43 -8.25 1.50 -2.72
N ALA A 44 -8.55 0.23 -2.56
CA ALA A 44 -7.62 -0.86 -2.29
C ALA A 44 -7.42 -1.68 -3.57
N ILE A 45 -6.17 -2.06 -3.84
CA ILE A 45 -5.82 -2.97 -4.92
C ILE A 45 -5.93 -4.39 -4.35
N HIS A 46 -6.64 -5.27 -5.05
CA HIS A 46 -6.83 -6.66 -4.65
C HIS A 46 -6.38 -7.61 -5.74
N LEU A 47 -5.71 -8.68 -5.34
CA LEU A 47 -5.34 -9.80 -6.20
C LEU A 47 -6.31 -10.96 -5.95
N ASN A 48 -7.11 -11.28 -6.96
CA ASN A 48 -8.29 -12.13 -6.87
C ASN A 48 -8.26 -13.29 -7.86
N GLY A 49 -9.23 -14.20 -7.69
CA GLY A 49 -9.46 -15.31 -8.61
C GLY A 49 -8.57 -16.54 -8.36
N HIS A 50 -8.86 -17.62 -9.08
CA HIS A 50 -8.10 -18.86 -9.03
C HIS A 50 -6.73 -18.69 -9.72
N PRO A 51 -5.67 -19.43 -9.34
CA PRO A 51 -4.34 -19.24 -9.92
C PRO A 51 -4.23 -19.45 -11.43
N THR A 52 -5.21 -20.13 -12.06
CA THR A 52 -5.29 -20.31 -13.52
C THR A 52 -6.05 -19.18 -14.23
N THR A 53 -6.83 -18.39 -13.49
CA THR A 53 -7.60 -17.24 -13.99
C THR A 53 -7.50 -16.08 -12.99
N PRO A 54 -6.28 -15.63 -12.64
CA PRO A 54 -6.09 -14.55 -11.68
C PRO A 54 -6.51 -13.23 -12.31
N HIS A 55 -7.00 -12.30 -11.49
CA HIS A 55 -7.31 -10.94 -11.93
C HIS A 55 -7.06 -9.95 -10.80
N LEU A 56 -6.88 -8.69 -11.16
CA LEU A 56 -6.69 -7.59 -10.22
C LEU A 56 -7.95 -6.72 -10.24
N THR A 57 -8.40 -6.29 -9.07
CA THR A 57 -9.45 -5.29 -8.95
C THR A 57 -8.95 -4.09 -8.15
N LEU A 58 -9.52 -2.93 -8.47
CA LEU A 58 -9.49 -1.74 -7.63
C LEU A 58 -10.85 -1.65 -6.94
N ASN A 59 -10.87 -1.91 -5.64
CA ASN A 59 -12.08 -2.29 -4.90
C ASN A 59 -12.79 -3.43 -5.65
N ASP A 60 -14.03 -3.22 -6.08
CA ASP A 60 -14.85 -4.27 -6.71
C ASP A 60 -14.74 -4.33 -8.25
N HIS A 61 -13.99 -3.44 -8.89
CA HIS A 61 -13.99 -3.30 -10.36
C HIS A 61 -12.60 -3.49 -10.93
N ASP A 62 -12.53 -3.94 -12.18
CA ASP A 62 -11.29 -3.86 -12.96
C ASP A 62 -10.82 -2.39 -13.02
N PRO A 63 -9.51 -2.10 -12.90
CA PRO A 63 -9.04 -0.73 -13.00
C PRO A 63 -9.46 -0.02 -14.30
N SER A 64 -9.51 -0.73 -15.43
CA SER A 64 -9.94 -0.19 -16.73
C SER A 64 -11.44 0.08 -16.84
N HIS A 65 -12.24 -0.25 -15.83
CA HIS A 65 -13.67 0.00 -15.84
C HIS A 65 -13.97 1.50 -16.06
N PRO A 66 -14.90 1.88 -16.97
CA PRO A 66 -15.15 3.28 -17.34
C PRO A 66 -15.42 4.24 -16.17
N ARG A 67 -16.02 3.72 -15.09
CA ARG A 67 -16.24 4.47 -13.83
C ARG A 67 -14.97 5.10 -13.24
N ASN A 68 -13.79 4.54 -13.53
CA ASN A 68 -12.50 4.97 -13.00
C ASN A 68 -11.79 5.96 -13.93
N GLU A 69 -12.34 6.28 -15.11
CA GLU A 69 -11.69 7.19 -16.07
C GLU A 69 -11.38 8.56 -15.44
N THR A 70 -12.37 9.17 -14.78
CA THR A 70 -12.20 10.45 -14.08
C THR A 70 -11.19 10.34 -12.94
N LEU A 71 -11.26 9.26 -12.14
CA LEU A 71 -10.33 8.99 -11.06
C LEU A 71 -8.88 9.01 -11.55
N PHE A 72 -8.55 8.22 -12.58
CA PHE A 72 -7.19 8.17 -13.10
C PHE A 72 -6.76 9.47 -13.79
N ALA A 73 -7.67 10.19 -14.45
CA ALA A 73 -7.38 11.50 -15.00
C ALA A 73 -6.99 12.51 -13.91
N GLU A 74 -7.70 12.52 -12.78
CA GLU A 74 -7.41 13.39 -11.65
C GLU A 74 -6.13 12.98 -10.89
N LEU A 75 -5.88 11.67 -10.72
CA LEU A 75 -4.61 11.19 -10.14
C LEU A 75 -3.40 11.69 -10.95
N ARG A 76 -3.47 11.64 -12.29
CA ARG A 76 -2.42 12.21 -13.16
C ARG A 76 -2.28 13.72 -12.98
N ALA A 77 -3.38 14.44 -12.71
CA ALA A 77 -3.33 15.87 -12.39
C ALA A 77 -2.65 16.13 -11.05
N LEU A 78 -2.94 15.35 -10.01
CA LEU A 78 -2.25 15.42 -8.71
C LEU A 78 -0.74 15.22 -8.85
N LYS A 79 -0.32 14.21 -9.61
CA LYS A 79 1.10 13.95 -9.90
C LYS A 79 1.78 15.13 -10.59
N ARG A 80 1.14 15.73 -11.60
CA ARG A 80 1.66 16.96 -12.24
C ARG A 80 1.72 18.14 -11.28
N GLY A 81 0.86 18.18 -10.28
CA GLY A 81 0.87 19.14 -9.17
C GLY A 81 1.94 18.88 -8.11
N GLY A 82 2.75 17.83 -8.25
CA GLY A 82 3.84 17.49 -7.32
C GLY A 82 3.44 16.57 -6.16
N ILE A 83 2.20 16.11 -6.11
CA ILE A 83 1.73 15.13 -5.12
C ILE A 83 2.16 13.72 -5.58
N LYS A 84 2.79 12.95 -4.69
CA LYS A 84 3.12 11.55 -4.96
C LYS A 84 1.87 10.68 -4.91
N VAL A 85 1.67 9.84 -5.92
CA VAL A 85 0.53 8.92 -5.96
C VAL A 85 1.01 7.49 -5.85
N LEU A 86 0.69 6.85 -4.72
CA LEU A 86 0.96 5.44 -4.46
C LEU A 86 -0.32 4.63 -4.65
N GLY A 87 -0.19 3.32 -4.80
CA GLY A 87 -1.30 2.37 -4.61
C GLY A 87 -1.23 1.72 -3.23
N MET A 88 -2.34 1.25 -2.69
CA MET A 88 -2.38 0.36 -1.52
C MET A 88 -2.80 -1.04 -1.94
N LEU A 89 -1.96 -2.03 -1.68
CA LEU A 89 -2.27 -3.44 -1.92
C LEU A 89 -2.85 -4.08 -0.65
N GLY A 90 -3.96 -4.80 -0.79
CA GLY A 90 -4.57 -5.61 0.27
C GLY A 90 -5.53 -4.83 1.16
N GLY A 91 -5.18 -4.67 2.44
CA GLY A 91 -6.07 -4.19 3.50
C GLY A 91 -7.04 -5.24 4.01
N ALA A 92 -8.14 -4.79 4.62
CA ALA A 92 -9.11 -5.65 5.32
C ALA A 92 -9.73 -6.78 4.46
N ALA A 93 -9.78 -6.61 3.13
CA ALA A 93 -10.18 -7.68 2.22
C ALA A 93 -9.00 -8.64 1.96
N LEU A 94 -9.02 -9.76 2.67
CA LEU A 94 -7.94 -10.76 2.67
C LEU A 94 -7.77 -11.46 1.33
N GLY A 95 -6.57 -11.99 1.07
CA GLY A 95 -6.26 -12.91 -0.03
C GLY A 95 -5.08 -12.48 -0.88
N SER A 96 -4.80 -11.17 -0.95
CA SER A 96 -3.77 -10.63 -1.84
C SER A 96 -2.35 -11.06 -1.43
N PHE A 97 -2.06 -11.06 -0.14
CA PHE A 97 -0.75 -11.48 0.35
C PHE A 97 -0.63 -12.99 0.41
N LYS A 98 -1.74 -13.72 0.62
CA LYS A 98 -1.74 -15.19 0.56
C LYS A 98 -1.24 -15.71 -0.78
N VAL A 99 -1.72 -15.16 -1.90
CA VAL A 99 -1.28 -15.58 -3.24
C VAL A 99 0.15 -15.13 -3.56
N LEU A 100 0.63 -14.05 -2.93
CA LEU A 100 2.01 -13.58 -3.04
C LEU A 100 2.98 -14.29 -2.08
N ASP A 101 2.48 -15.06 -1.12
CA ASP A 101 3.27 -15.90 -0.20
C ASP A 101 3.37 -17.36 -0.69
N GLY A 102 2.73 -17.69 -1.81
CA GLY A 102 2.74 -19.02 -2.42
C GLY A 102 4.05 -19.38 -3.14
N GLU A 103 4.00 -20.49 -3.87
CA GLU A 103 5.10 -20.98 -4.71
C GLU A 103 5.49 -19.97 -5.79
N GLU A 104 6.74 -20.02 -6.25
CA GLU A 104 7.30 -19.06 -7.21
C GLU A 104 6.42 -18.86 -8.46
N ARG A 105 5.91 -19.96 -9.05
CA ARG A 105 5.05 -19.86 -10.24
C ARG A 105 3.74 -19.13 -9.96
N GLU A 106 3.18 -19.30 -8.77
CA GLU A 106 1.95 -18.60 -8.37
C GLU A 106 2.25 -17.12 -8.10
N PHE A 107 3.31 -16.84 -7.35
CA PHE A 107 3.82 -15.50 -7.13
C PHE A 107 3.97 -14.74 -8.45
N GLU A 108 4.67 -15.29 -9.45
CA GLU A 108 4.86 -14.62 -10.75
C GLU A 108 3.56 -14.28 -11.47
N ARG A 109 2.54 -15.15 -11.41
CA ARG A 109 1.26 -14.90 -12.08
C ARG A 109 0.52 -13.73 -11.46
N TYR A 110 0.44 -13.68 -10.14
CA TYR A 110 -0.26 -12.60 -9.43
C TYR A 110 0.56 -11.31 -9.39
N TYR A 111 1.86 -11.41 -9.13
CA TYR A 111 2.76 -10.26 -9.15
C TYR A 111 2.79 -9.59 -10.53
N LYS A 112 2.71 -10.35 -11.63
CA LYS A 112 2.65 -9.76 -12.97
C LYS A 112 1.45 -8.80 -13.14
N LEU A 113 0.27 -9.15 -12.61
CA LEU A 113 -0.91 -8.28 -12.67
C LEU A 113 -0.65 -6.96 -11.93
N LEU A 114 -0.07 -7.05 -10.74
CA LEU A 114 0.31 -5.89 -9.93
C LEU A 114 1.37 -5.04 -10.65
N TYR A 115 2.42 -5.67 -11.20
CA TYR A 115 3.47 -5.01 -11.95
C TYR A 115 2.90 -4.23 -13.15
N ASP A 116 2.04 -4.87 -13.94
CA ASP A 116 1.42 -4.26 -15.13
C ASP A 116 0.56 -3.05 -14.72
N PHE A 117 -0.20 -3.16 -13.61
CA PHE A 117 -1.01 -2.06 -13.08
C PHE A 117 -0.18 -0.88 -12.56
N ILE A 118 0.86 -1.15 -11.75
CA ILE A 118 1.79 -0.12 -11.25
C ILE A 118 2.41 0.63 -12.43
N ARG A 119 2.80 -0.11 -13.48
CA ARG A 119 3.41 0.46 -14.68
C ARG A 119 2.42 1.26 -15.52
N SER A 120 1.19 0.77 -15.72
CA SER A 120 0.19 1.45 -16.55
C SER A 120 -0.22 2.79 -15.96
N GLU A 121 -0.43 2.84 -14.64
CA GLU A 121 -0.79 4.08 -13.93
C GLU A 121 0.43 4.89 -13.45
N GLN A 122 1.63 4.36 -13.69
CA GLN A 122 2.92 4.96 -13.36
C GLN A 122 3.02 5.32 -11.87
N LEU A 123 2.50 4.50 -10.97
CA LEU A 123 2.45 4.82 -9.54
C LEU A 123 3.85 5.16 -9.01
N ASP A 124 3.96 6.18 -8.15
CA ASP A 124 5.21 6.59 -7.52
C ASP A 124 5.69 5.57 -6.46
N GLY A 125 4.80 4.66 -6.05
CA GLY A 125 5.07 3.66 -5.03
C GLY A 125 3.89 2.76 -4.71
N LEU A 126 4.09 1.88 -3.74
CA LEU A 126 3.09 0.94 -3.24
C LEU A 126 3.17 0.86 -1.71
N ASP A 127 2.02 0.97 -1.07
CA ASP A 127 1.79 0.68 0.33
C ASP A 127 1.31 -0.77 0.47
N LEU A 128 2.04 -1.57 1.25
CA LEU A 128 1.70 -2.96 1.55
C LEU A 128 0.91 -3.00 2.86
N ASP A 129 -0.41 -2.95 2.75
CA ASP A 129 -1.33 -3.00 3.89
C ASP A 129 -1.67 -4.46 4.25
N VAL A 130 -0.71 -5.13 4.89
CA VAL A 130 -0.77 -6.56 5.19
C VAL A 130 -1.66 -6.83 6.41
N GLU A 131 -2.97 -7.00 6.19
CA GLU A 131 -3.94 -7.36 7.25
C GLU A 131 -4.31 -8.86 7.29
N GLU A 132 -3.46 -9.71 6.72
CA GLU A 132 -3.53 -11.17 6.80
C GLU A 132 -2.17 -11.77 7.13
N LYS A 133 -2.13 -13.02 7.61
CA LYS A 133 -0.86 -13.69 7.90
C LYS A 133 -0.06 -13.92 6.62
N MET A 134 1.11 -13.29 6.54
CA MET A 134 2.12 -13.47 5.50
C MET A 134 3.45 -13.88 6.14
N SER A 135 4.21 -14.75 5.48
CA SER A 135 5.55 -15.12 5.95
C SER A 135 6.55 -13.97 5.80
N LEU A 136 7.56 -13.92 6.67
CA LEU A 136 8.66 -12.96 6.54
C LEU A 136 9.42 -13.12 5.20
N PRO A 137 9.78 -14.33 4.74
CA PRO A 137 10.37 -14.52 3.42
C PRO A 137 9.47 -14.04 2.27
N GLY A 138 8.15 -14.19 2.38
CA GLY A 138 7.20 -13.73 1.39
C GLY A 138 7.18 -12.22 1.22
N VAL A 139 7.07 -11.47 2.33
CA VAL A 139 7.09 -10.00 2.27
C VAL A 139 8.45 -9.48 1.81
N ILE A 140 9.56 -10.12 2.24
CA ILE A 140 10.91 -9.78 1.76
C ILE A 140 11.01 -10.00 0.25
N ARG A 141 10.52 -11.15 -0.27
CA ARG A 141 10.50 -11.44 -1.71
C ARG A 141 9.73 -10.37 -2.49
N LEU A 142 8.57 -9.93 -1.97
CA LEU A 142 7.78 -8.87 -2.60
C LEU A 142 8.51 -7.53 -2.63
N ILE A 143 9.12 -7.12 -1.51
CA ILE A 143 9.90 -5.87 -1.41
C ILE A 143 11.10 -5.90 -2.37
N ASP A 144 11.87 -7.00 -2.36
CA ASP A 144 13.04 -7.17 -3.23
C ASP A 144 12.64 -7.12 -4.70
N ARG A 145 11.52 -7.76 -5.05
CA ARG A 145 11.02 -7.78 -6.42
C ARG A 145 10.53 -6.40 -6.88
N LEU A 146 9.77 -5.68 -6.06
CA LEU A 146 9.35 -4.30 -6.34
C LEU A 146 10.57 -3.39 -6.52
N ARG A 147 11.57 -3.51 -5.65
CA ARG A 147 12.79 -2.70 -5.75
C ARG A 147 13.59 -3.02 -7.01
N SER A 148 13.72 -4.29 -7.37
CA SER A 148 14.39 -4.74 -8.60
C SER A 148 13.71 -4.17 -9.85
N ASP A 149 12.38 -4.22 -9.90
CA ASP A 149 11.61 -3.89 -11.10
C ASP A 149 11.37 -2.39 -11.29
N PHE A 150 11.23 -1.63 -10.20
CA PHE A 150 10.89 -0.20 -10.22
C PHE A 150 12.04 0.73 -9.76
N GLY A 151 13.16 0.16 -9.29
CA GLY A 151 14.36 0.89 -8.91
C GLY A 151 14.26 1.63 -7.57
N GLY A 152 15.37 2.21 -7.11
CA GLY A 152 15.50 2.87 -5.80
C GLY A 152 14.60 4.09 -5.56
N GLY A 153 14.03 4.67 -6.62
CA GLY A 153 13.10 5.79 -6.51
C GLY A 153 11.66 5.40 -6.19
N PHE A 154 11.30 4.12 -6.35
CA PHE A 154 9.96 3.62 -6.06
C PHE A 154 9.70 3.61 -4.55
N ILE A 155 8.60 4.23 -4.12
CA ILE A 155 8.29 4.37 -2.70
C ILE A 155 7.64 3.07 -2.22
N ILE A 156 8.23 2.40 -1.23
CA ILE A 156 7.64 1.22 -0.60
C ILE A 156 7.32 1.57 0.84
N THR A 157 6.06 1.40 1.24
CA THR A 157 5.60 1.61 2.61
C THR A 157 4.82 0.39 3.08
N LEU A 158 4.62 0.29 4.39
CA LEU A 158 3.73 -0.69 4.98
C LEU A 158 2.79 0.02 5.96
N ALA A 159 1.64 -0.58 6.26
CA ALA A 159 0.65 -0.02 7.19
C ALA A 159 0.46 -0.88 8.45
N PRO A 160 1.51 -1.07 9.28
CA PRO A 160 1.39 -1.84 10.52
C PRO A 160 0.37 -1.22 11.46
N VAL A 161 -0.40 -2.06 12.15
CA VAL A 161 -1.07 -1.64 13.38
C VAL A 161 -0.04 -1.16 14.41
N ALA A 162 -0.31 -0.09 15.16
CA ALA A 162 0.75 0.56 15.97
C ALA A 162 1.36 -0.38 17.03
N THR A 163 0.58 -1.29 17.61
CA THR A 163 1.08 -2.33 18.52
C THR A 163 2.09 -3.29 17.91
N ALA A 164 2.07 -3.50 16.59
CA ALA A 164 3.02 -4.35 15.86
C ALA A 164 4.42 -3.71 15.79
N LEU A 165 4.52 -2.40 15.95
CA LEU A 165 5.79 -1.68 16.08
C LEU A 165 6.23 -1.54 17.54
N ALA A 166 5.28 -1.50 18.48
CA ALA A 166 5.56 -1.30 19.91
C ALA A 166 5.97 -2.60 20.63
N THR A 167 5.55 -3.76 20.11
CA THR A 167 5.76 -5.05 20.76
C THR A 167 6.09 -6.12 19.73
N ARG A 168 6.66 -7.23 20.19
CA ARG A 168 6.90 -8.44 19.39
C ARG A 168 5.87 -9.54 19.65
N ASP A 169 4.72 -9.21 20.25
CA ASP A 169 3.64 -10.17 20.49
C ASP A 169 2.89 -10.42 19.17
N PRO A 170 2.89 -11.65 18.61
CA PRO A 170 2.22 -11.94 17.35
C PRO A 170 0.70 -11.69 17.39
N ARG A 171 0.09 -11.65 18.58
CA ARG A 171 -1.35 -11.34 18.74
C ARG A 171 -1.66 -9.86 18.62
N ALA A 172 -0.63 -9.02 18.72
CA ALA A 172 -0.73 -7.57 18.63
C ALA A 172 -0.41 -7.05 17.22
N ASN A 173 -0.56 -7.92 16.22
CA ASN A 173 -0.16 -7.72 14.83
C ASN A 173 -1.13 -8.47 13.89
N LEU A 174 -1.46 -7.87 12.75
CA LEU A 174 -2.31 -8.49 11.72
C LEU A 174 -1.50 -9.26 10.66
N SER A 175 -0.25 -8.85 10.42
CA SER A 175 0.52 -9.22 9.22
C SER A 175 1.21 -10.59 9.29
N GLY A 176 1.23 -11.23 10.47
CA GLY A 176 1.91 -12.51 10.69
C GLY A 176 3.42 -12.39 10.92
N PHE A 177 4.18 -11.79 10.01
CA PHE A 177 5.61 -11.54 10.19
C PHE A 177 5.87 -10.44 11.24
N ASP A 178 7.05 -10.48 11.87
CA ASP A 178 7.50 -9.49 12.86
C ASP A 178 8.12 -8.27 12.15
N TYR A 179 7.63 -7.06 12.45
CA TYR A 179 8.09 -5.82 11.82
C TYR A 179 9.51 -5.41 12.24
N ALA A 180 10.00 -5.80 13.42
CA ALA A 180 11.37 -5.54 13.83
C ALA A 180 12.36 -6.42 13.05
N ASP A 181 11.98 -7.67 12.75
CA ASP A 181 12.78 -8.53 11.87
C ASP A 181 12.77 -8.01 10.43
N LEU A 182 11.61 -7.58 9.93
CA LEU A 182 11.52 -6.94 8.61
C LEU A 182 12.38 -5.67 8.52
N GLU A 183 12.34 -4.80 9.54
CA GLU A 183 13.17 -3.59 9.60
C GLU A 183 14.66 -3.94 9.60
N SER A 184 15.06 -4.97 10.35
CA SER A 184 16.45 -5.45 10.39
C SER A 184 16.92 -5.95 9.02
N GLU A 185 16.06 -6.66 8.28
CA GLU A 185 16.39 -7.28 6.99
C GLU A 185 16.29 -6.31 5.80
N ARG A 186 15.28 -5.45 5.78
CA ARG A 186 14.89 -4.62 4.62
C ARG A 186 14.49 -3.19 4.94
N GLY A 187 14.74 -2.68 6.16
CA GLY A 187 14.39 -1.31 6.55
C GLY A 187 14.97 -0.22 5.63
N ARG A 188 16.10 -0.48 4.97
CA ARG A 188 16.70 0.44 3.97
C ARG A 188 15.88 0.57 2.68
N GLU A 189 15.09 -0.44 2.36
CA GLU A 189 14.23 -0.48 1.17
C GLU A 189 12.84 0.10 1.45
N ILE A 190 12.48 0.29 2.72
CA ILE A 190 11.19 0.79 3.19
C ILE A 190 11.31 2.28 3.50
N ALA A 191 10.43 3.09 2.91
CA ALA A 191 10.50 4.55 3.04
C ALA A 191 9.97 5.05 4.39
N TRP A 192 8.86 4.47 4.87
CA TRP A 192 8.28 4.68 6.21
C TRP A 192 7.17 3.65 6.50
N TYR A 193 6.64 3.68 7.72
CA TYR A 193 5.49 2.89 8.16
C TYR A 193 4.27 3.81 8.43
N ASN A 194 3.14 3.52 7.80
CA ASN A 194 1.85 4.16 8.04
C ASN A 194 1.18 3.53 9.27
N ALA A 195 1.75 3.78 10.45
CA ALA A 195 1.32 3.13 11.69
C ALA A 195 -0.13 3.48 12.07
N GLN A 196 -0.96 2.45 12.28
CA GLN A 196 -2.40 2.62 12.58
C GLN A 196 -2.63 2.78 14.09
N PHE A 197 -2.89 4.01 14.54
CA PHE A 197 -3.22 4.35 15.94
C PHE A 197 -4.73 4.42 16.19
N TYR A 198 -5.45 3.39 15.76
CA TYR A 198 -6.90 3.28 15.87
C TYR A 198 -7.34 1.80 15.95
N CYS A 199 -8.65 1.54 15.98
CA CYS A 199 -9.23 0.19 16.01
C CYS A 199 -8.76 -0.70 17.19
N GLY A 200 -8.35 -0.09 18.31
CA GLY A 200 -7.84 -0.81 19.48
C GLY A 200 -6.35 -1.18 19.42
N TRP A 201 -5.66 -0.78 18.35
CA TRP A 201 -4.23 -1.04 18.15
C TRP A 201 -3.31 0.12 18.54
N GLY A 202 -3.88 1.19 19.07
CA GLY A 202 -3.19 2.39 19.52
C GLY A 202 -4.17 3.54 19.68
N ASP A 203 -3.70 4.64 20.27
CA ASP A 203 -4.48 5.86 20.45
C ASP A 203 -3.59 7.08 20.17
N VAL A 204 -3.98 7.92 19.20
CA VAL A 204 -3.24 9.14 18.85
C VAL A 204 -3.21 10.17 20.00
N ARG A 205 -4.10 10.05 21.00
CA ARG A 205 -4.17 10.95 22.15
C ARG A 205 -3.14 10.60 23.21
N THR A 206 -2.63 9.36 23.25
CA THR A 206 -1.70 8.91 24.28
C THR A 206 -0.43 8.32 23.65
N PRO A 207 0.77 8.79 24.05
CA PRO A 207 2.02 8.24 23.52
C PRO A 207 2.26 6.78 23.95
N THR A 208 1.43 6.24 24.85
CA THR A 208 1.49 4.87 25.37
C THR A 208 0.57 3.89 24.64
N GLY A 209 -0.29 4.36 23.73
CA GLY A 209 -1.22 3.50 22.98
C GLY A 209 -2.23 2.74 23.85
N ARG A 210 -2.43 3.21 25.09
CA ARG A 210 -3.42 2.79 26.09
C ARG A 210 -3.90 4.02 26.86
#